data_AF-A0A2K0TRM6-F1
#
_entry.id   AF-A0A2K0TRM6-F1
#
_cell.length_a   1.000
_cell.length_b   1.000
_cell.length_c   1.000
_cell.angle_alpha   90.00
_cell.angle_beta   90.00
_cell.angle_gamma   90.00
#
_symmetry.space_group_name_H-M   'P 1'
#
loop_
_entity.id
_entity.type
_entity.pdbx_description
1 polymer ?
#
loop_
_entity_poly.entity_id
_entity_poly.type
_entity_poly.pdbx_seq_one_letter_code
_entity_poly.pdbx_strand_id
1 'polypeptide(L)'
;MEHYSKSLVGIRDQLGIHLLAEDAAEIASQTWLQLLAREDDLDAVAVTLYFLAWTDLLLSRQASLRRMLSLEATLLDLGGHGQSHTLYVRMAVWFCFLDARAALFCQGNDRIIQSMGDDSGLMAAVEASYDFLQHEYSLLYPEEERRRDEAHKPLYVAMCRLVALLGKLSRNGGDKTDECHVMASLRDIQRNIESINEATAAENKVFSTYLTTSALFHAVKIYASRVYQPTESMYTKTAHAEKIITITGQFYRRLKQPRTEAPPTKIWPVPLIMAAIEAKDWIYRDWALQQMKSYYSAGKHFVNACAFVEKVHAAEEATGRRSNLHQIAEDMGDDFVI
;
A
#
# COMPACT_ATOMS: atom_id res chain seq x y z
N MET A 1 20.86 -10.92 5.59
CA MET A 1 20.28 -11.72 6.70
C MET A 1 20.96 -11.45 8.04
N GLU A 2 22.28 -11.42 8.13
CA GLU A 2 22.98 -11.09 9.39
C GLU A 2 22.61 -9.71 9.95
N HIS A 3 22.60 -8.65 9.12
CA HIS A 3 22.18 -7.31 9.53
C HIS A 3 20.72 -7.26 10.01
N TYR A 4 19.82 -7.98 9.34
CA TYR A 4 18.41 -8.09 9.73
C TYR A 4 18.27 -8.68 11.15
N SER A 5 18.99 -9.77 11.44
CA SER A 5 18.98 -10.38 12.77
C SER A 5 19.56 -9.45 13.85
N LYS A 6 20.63 -8.70 13.53
CA LYS A 6 21.20 -7.70 14.45
C LYS A 6 20.24 -6.55 14.72
N SER A 7 19.55 -6.05 13.70
CA SER A 7 18.53 -4.99 13.84
C SER A 7 17.34 -5.44 14.70
N LEU A 8 16.89 -6.69 14.56
CA LEU A 8 15.84 -7.24 15.44
C LEU A 8 16.27 -7.28 16.90
N VAL A 9 17.51 -7.71 17.18
CA VAL A 9 18.07 -7.70 18.54
C VAL A 9 18.16 -6.26 19.06
N GLY A 10 18.64 -5.32 18.24
CA GLY A 10 18.73 -3.91 18.60
C GLY A 10 17.38 -3.29 18.98
N ILE A 11 16.34 -3.48 18.15
CA ILE A 11 14.98 -3.02 18.46
C ILE A 11 14.47 -3.65 19.76
N ARG A 12 14.67 -4.96 19.91
CA ARG A 12 14.23 -5.68 21.09
C ARG A 12 14.84 -5.12 22.37
N ASP A 13 16.15 -4.87 22.33
CA ASP A 13 16.89 -4.35 23.48
C ASP A 13 16.52 -2.89 23.74
N GLN A 14 16.29 -2.07 22.70
CA GLN A 14 15.84 -0.67 22.82
C GLN A 14 14.42 -0.53 23.36
N LEU A 15 13.50 -1.40 22.95
CA LEU A 15 12.11 -1.43 23.43
C LEU A 15 11.95 -2.25 24.72
N GLY A 16 13.01 -2.83 25.26
CA GLY A 16 12.96 -3.69 26.45
C GLY A 16 12.10 -4.95 26.26
N ILE A 17 11.89 -5.41 25.03
CA ILE A 17 11.02 -6.54 24.69
C ILE A 17 11.78 -7.86 24.88
N HIS A 18 12.14 -8.20 26.11
CA HIS A 18 12.64 -9.55 26.39
C HIS A 18 11.47 -10.55 26.31
N LEU A 19 11.15 -11.01 25.10
CA LEU A 19 10.32 -12.18 24.75
C LEU A 19 9.51 -12.76 25.94
N LEU A 20 8.39 -12.13 26.27
CA LEU A 20 7.29 -12.84 26.92
C LEU A 20 6.55 -13.61 25.82
N ALA A 21 6.51 -14.92 26.02
CA ALA A 21 5.75 -15.85 25.22
C ALA A 21 4.27 -15.41 25.13
N GLU A 22 3.76 -15.44 23.90
CA GLU A 22 2.37 -15.56 23.42
C GLU A 22 1.19 -14.79 24.05
N ASP A 23 1.27 -14.21 25.25
CA ASP A 23 0.15 -13.47 25.85
C ASP A 23 0.66 -12.37 26.79
N ALA A 24 0.87 -11.15 26.27
CA ALA A 24 1.10 -9.97 27.11
C ALA A 24 0.87 -8.66 26.35
N ALA A 25 -0.35 -8.42 25.88
CA ALA A 25 -0.73 -7.13 25.30
C ALA A 25 -0.94 -6.02 26.36
N GLU A 26 -1.11 -6.36 27.64
CA GLU A 26 -1.60 -5.40 28.65
C GLU A 26 -0.52 -4.78 29.58
N ILE A 27 0.64 -5.41 29.78
CA ILE A 27 1.63 -4.94 30.78
C ILE A 27 2.76 -4.08 30.14
N ALA A 28 2.85 -4.05 28.81
CA ALA A 28 3.97 -3.42 28.10
C ALA A 28 3.79 -1.91 27.82
N SER A 29 2.56 -1.38 27.86
CA SER A 29 2.25 -0.03 27.35
C SER A 29 2.90 1.13 28.12
N GLN A 30 2.93 1.07 29.46
CA GLN A 30 3.48 2.16 30.28
C GLN A 30 5.01 2.15 30.37
N THR A 31 5.62 0.96 30.37
CA THR A 31 7.09 0.82 30.46
C THR A 31 7.78 1.24 29.16
N TRP A 32 7.16 0.97 28.00
CA TRP A 32 7.72 1.35 26.70
C TRP A 32 7.71 2.86 26.48
N LEU A 33 6.64 3.55 26.91
CA LEU A 33 6.55 5.01 26.86
C LEU A 33 7.61 5.70 27.75
N GLN A 34 8.00 5.08 28.86
CA GLN A 34 9.09 5.57 29.71
C GLN A 34 10.48 5.29 29.14
N LEU A 35 10.64 4.23 28.32
CA LEU A 35 11.89 3.88 27.64
C LEU A 35 12.10 4.71 26.37
N LEU A 36 11.02 5.03 25.63
CA LEU A 36 11.02 5.94 24.48
C LEU A 36 10.92 7.41 24.92
N ALA A 37 11.72 7.80 25.91
CA ALA A 37 11.64 9.10 26.57
C ALA A 37 12.05 10.29 25.67
N ARG A 38 12.50 10.05 24.43
CA ARG A 38 12.92 11.08 23.45
C ARG A 38 12.34 10.78 22.06
N GLU A 39 11.93 11.83 21.35
CA GLU A 39 11.39 11.75 19.98
C GLU A 39 12.39 11.10 19.00
N ASP A 40 13.70 11.39 19.14
CA ASP A 40 14.76 10.80 18.33
C ASP A 40 14.82 9.25 18.45
N ASP A 41 14.49 8.71 19.62
CA ASP A 41 14.51 7.25 19.86
C ASP A 41 13.33 6.58 19.16
N LEU A 42 12.17 7.25 19.10
CA LEU A 42 10.99 6.79 18.37
C LEU A 42 11.20 6.84 16.86
N ASP A 43 11.81 7.90 16.34
CA ASP A 43 12.15 8.02 14.92
C ASP A 43 13.11 6.90 14.48
N ALA A 44 14.14 6.61 15.26
CA ALA A 44 15.09 5.53 14.97
C ALA A 44 14.41 4.15 14.97
N VAL A 45 13.51 3.90 15.93
CA VAL A 45 12.72 2.67 16.01
C VAL A 45 11.80 2.55 14.78
N ALA A 46 11.04 3.59 14.44
CA ALA A 46 10.12 3.59 13.31
C ALA A 46 10.84 3.36 11.97
N VAL A 47 11.97 4.04 11.74
CA VAL A 47 12.80 3.83 10.55
C VAL A 47 13.32 2.40 10.48
N THR A 48 13.81 1.84 11.59
CA THR A 48 14.33 0.47 11.61
C THR A 48 13.20 -0.54 11.37
N LEU A 49 12.06 -0.39 12.04
CA LEU A 49 10.88 -1.23 11.83
C LEU A 49 10.41 -1.17 10.38
N TYR A 50 10.43 0.01 9.77
CA TYR A 50 10.01 0.20 8.39
C TYR A 50 10.84 -0.62 7.40
N PHE A 51 12.17 -0.56 7.51
CA PHE A 51 13.05 -1.32 6.63
C PHE A 51 12.97 -2.83 6.87
N LEU A 52 12.75 -3.25 8.12
CA LEU A 52 12.51 -4.65 8.43
C LEU A 52 11.19 -5.15 7.84
N ALA A 53 10.11 -4.38 7.99
CA ALA A 53 8.79 -4.69 7.42
C ALA A 53 8.87 -4.75 5.89
N TRP A 54 9.53 -3.77 5.27
CA TRP A 54 9.76 -3.79 3.83
C TRP A 54 10.55 -5.02 3.39
N THR A 55 11.61 -5.39 4.12
CA THR A 55 12.39 -6.60 3.82
C THR A 55 11.53 -7.86 3.91
N ASP A 56 10.69 -7.98 4.94
CA ASP A 56 9.80 -9.12 5.11
C ASP A 56 8.71 -9.18 4.05
N LEU A 57 8.24 -8.03 3.55
CA LEU A 57 7.36 -7.98 2.38
C LEU A 57 8.07 -8.50 1.12
N LEU A 58 9.30 -8.06 0.86
CA LEU A 58 10.09 -8.51 -0.30
C LEU A 58 10.38 -10.02 -0.28
N LEU A 59 10.60 -10.57 0.91
CA LEU A 59 10.85 -12.00 1.15
C LEU A 59 9.58 -12.83 1.35
N SER A 60 8.41 -12.19 1.32
CA SER A 60 7.09 -12.78 1.59
C SER A 60 7.01 -13.54 2.92
N ARG A 61 7.47 -12.90 4.01
CA ARG A 61 7.42 -13.42 5.38
C ARG A 61 6.25 -12.81 6.14
N GLN A 62 5.03 -13.24 5.82
CA GLN A 62 3.79 -12.62 6.29
C GLN A 62 3.70 -12.55 7.82
N ALA A 63 4.00 -13.62 8.54
CA ALA A 63 3.91 -13.65 10.00
C ALA A 63 4.84 -12.61 10.67
N SER A 64 6.06 -12.46 10.16
CA SER A 64 7.02 -11.46 10.67
C SER A 64 6.58 -10.04 10.33
N LEU A 65 6.15 -9.82 9.09
CA LEU A 65 5.58 -8.54 8.65
C LEU A 65 4.38 -8.12 9.53
N ARG A 66 3.41 -9.01 9.76
CA ARG A 66 2.24 -8.75 10.61
C ARG A 66 2.63 -8.36 12.04
N ARG A 67 3.67 -9.00 12.61
CA ARG A 67 4.18 -8.64 13.94
C ARG A 67 4.77 -7.23 13.95
N MET A 68 5.56 -6.87 12.93
CA MET A 68 6.13 -5.52 12.82
C MET A 68 5.06 -4.44 12.65
N LEU A 69 4.07 -4.70 11.78
CA LEU A 69 2.96 -3.77 11.57
C LEU A 69 2.08 -3.63 12.83
N SER A 70 1.85 -4.73 13.54
CA SER A 70 1.08 -4.69 14.81
C SER A 70 1.83 -3.95 15.92
N LEU A 71 3.15 -4.08 15.97
CA LEU A 71 4.00 -3.34 16.89
C LEU A 71 3.92 -1.84 16.60
N GLU A 72 4.08 -1.44 15.34
CA GLU A 72 3.95 -0.03 14.93
C GLU A 72 2.55 0.53 15.21
N ALA A 73 1.49 -0.23 14.90
CA ALA A 73 0.11 0.18 15.23
C ALA A 73 -0.05 0.45 16.74
N THR A 74 0.54 -0.41 17.58
CA THR A 74 0.53 -0.22 19.04
C THR A 74 1.28 1.05 19.45
N LEU A 75 2.43 1.35 18.83
CA LEU A 75 3.17 2.59 19.09
C LEU A 75 2.36 3.83 18.67
N LEU A 76 1.64 3.77 17.55
CA LEU A 76 0.75 4.85 17.10
C LEU A 76 -0.42 5.07 18.05
N ASP A 77 -1.05 4.00 18.53
CA ASP A 77 -2.16 4.08 19.48
C ASP A 77 -1.71 4.70 20.82
N LEU A 78 -0.47 4.43 21.24
CA LEU A 78 0.11 4.96 22.48
C LEU A 78 0.56 6.43 22.39
N GLY A 79 1.05 6.87 21.22
CA GLY A 79 1.54 8.23 21.01
C GLY A 79 0.44 9.31 21.03
N GLY A 80 -0.81 8.91 20.79
CA GLY A 80 -1.94 9.83 20.63
C GLY A 80 -1.85 10.66 19.35
N HIS A 81 -2.98 11.11 18.81
CA HIS A 81 -3.05 11.85 17.53
C HIS A 81 -2.60 13.32 17.63
N GLY A 82 -1.84 13.68 18.68
CA GLY A 82 -1.55 15.06 19.07
C GLY A 82 -0.22 15.63 18.59
N GLN A 83 0.63 14.86 17.91
CA GLN A 83 1.94 15.34 17.48
C GLN A 83 1.89 15.85 16.04
N SER A 84 2.03 17.17 15.88
CA SER A 84 2.17 17.84 14.59
C SER A 84 3.65 18.02 14.23
N HIS A 85 4.01 17.71 12.99
CA HIS A 85 5.32 17.98 12.36
C HIS A 85 6.53 17.14 12.81
N THR A 86 6.37 15.83 13.06
CA THR A 86 7.51 14.93 13.33
C THR A 86 7.80 13.98 12.17
N LEU A 87 9.05 13.51 12.07
CA LEU A 87 9.46 12.46 11.13
C LEU A 87 8.66 11.16 11.38
N TYR A 88 8.35 10.85 12.63
CA TYR A 88 7.50 9.73 13.01
C TYR A 88 6.14 9.74 12.30
N VAL A 89 5.42 10.88 12.28
CA VAL A 89 4.13 10.97 11.56
C VAL A 89 4.30 10.71 10.06
N ARG A 90 5.40 11.21 9.46
CA ARG A 90 5.73 10.94 8.05
C ARG A 90 5.97 9.45 7.80
N MET A 91 6.67 8.79 8.73
CA MET A 91 6.94 7.35 8.69
C MET A 91 5.65 6.53 8.82
N ALA A 92 4.73 6.92 9.71
CA ALA A 92 3.42 6.28 9.89
C ALA A 92 2.63 6.25 8.57
N VAL A 93 2.60 7.36 7.82
CA VAL A 93 1.97 7.41 6.48
C VAL A 93 2.62 6.40 5.53
N TRP A 94 3.94 6.21 5.60
CA TRP A 94 4.64 5.23 4.75
C TRP A 94 4.29 3.79 5.13
N PHE A 95 4.07 3.52 6.41
CA PHE A 95 3.63 2.22 6.87
C PHE A 95 2.26 1.84 6.33
N CYS A 96 1.33 2.79 6.12
CA CYS A 96 0.03 2.50 5.51
C CYS A 96 0.14 1.81 4.14
N PHE A 97 1.20 2.07 3.37
CA PHE A 97 1.44 1.37 2.10
C PHE A 97 1.78 -0.11 2.30
N LEU A 98 2.57 -0.41 3.33
CA LEU A 98 2.93 -1.79 3.69
C LEU A 98 1.73 -2.52 4.29
N ASP A 99 0.98 -1.81 5.13
CA ASP A 99 -0.21 -2.28 5.82
C ASP A 99 -1.33 -2.66 4.82
N ALA A 100 -1.65 -1.78 3.87
CA ALA A 100 -2.62 -2.08 2.81
C ALA A 100 -2.21 -3.26 1.93
N ARG A 101 -0.91 -3.47 1.70
CA ARG A 101 -0.40 -4.62 0.94
C ARG A 101 -0.46 -5.91 1.73
N ALA A 102 -0.06 -5.86 3.00
CA ALA A 102 -0.19 -6.99 3.92
C ALA A 102 -1.65 -7.41 4.11
N ALA A 103 -2.57 -6.44 4.05
CA ALA A 103 -4.00 -6.65 4.17
C ALA A 103 -4.69 -7.04 2.87
N LEU A 104 -4.06 -6.88 1.71
CA LEU A 104 -4.75 -7.04 0.44
C LEU A 104 -5.34 -8.45 0.32
N PHE A 105 -6.67 -8.51 0.09
CA PHE A 105 -7.46 -9.75 0.05
C PHE A 105 -7.50 -10.56 1.37
N CYS A 106 -6.93 -10.07 2.46
CA CYS A 106 -6.94 -10.72 3.77
C CYS A 106 -7.80 -9.90 4.74
N GLN A 107 -8.68 -10.55 5.50
CA GLN A 107 -9.45 -9.84 6.52
C GLN A 107 -8.56 -9.39 7.69
N GLY A 108 -8.69 -8.12 8.10
CA GLY A 108 -8.26 -7.64 9.41
C GLY A 108 -6.78 -7.28 9.59
N ASN A 109 -6.00 -7.11 8.52
CA ASN A 109 -4.56 -6.86 8.61
C ASN A 109 -4.13 -5.40 8.36
N ASP A 110 -5.05 -4.45 8.20
CA ASP A 110 -4.76 -3.02 8.00
C ASP A 110 -4.78 -2.22 9.32
N ARG A 111 -4.07 -2.74 10.33
CA ARG A 111 -4.12 -2.20 11.70
C ARG A 111 -3.56 -0.79 11.79
N ILE A 112 -2.52 -0.46 11.00
CA ILE A 112 -1.92 0.88 11.02
C ILE A 112 -2.89 1.90 10.44
N ILE A 113 -3.55 1.58 9.32
CA ILE A 113 -4.57 2.46 8.73
C ILE A 113 -5.70 2.72 9.74
N GLN A 114 -6.13 1.69 10.47
CA GLN A 114 -7.15 1.84 11.51
C GLN A 114 -6.65 2.68 12.70
N SER A 115 -5.45 2.41 13.22
CA SER A 115 -4.81 3.18 14.31
C SER A 115 -4.61 4.66 13.94
N MET A 116 -4.39 4.95 12.66
CA MET A 116 -4.32 6.33 12.18
C MET A 116 -5.68 7.00 12.00
N GLY A 117 -6.81 6.31 12.20
CA GLY A 117 -8.14 6.88 12.02
C GLY A 117 -8.67 6.83 10.58
N ASP A 118 -8.35 5.76 9.84
CA ASP A 118 -8.78 5.51 8.45
C ASP A 118 -8.42 6.70 7.51
N ASP A 119 -9.25 6.98 6.50
CA ASP A 119 -9.03 8.06 5.52
C ASP A 119 -8.85 9.43 6.20
N SER A 120 -9.67 9.76 7.19
CA SER A 120 -9.66 11.08 7.81
C SER A 120 -8.38 11.35 8.59
N GLY A 121 -7.95 10.42 9.43
CA GLY A 121 -6.74 10.63 10.20
C GLY A 121 -5.46 10.41 9.38
N LEU A 122 -5.48 9.55 8.35
CA LEU A 122 -4.41 9.50 7.36
C LEU A 122 -4.24 10.83 6.61
N MET A 123 -5.34 11.47 6.20
CA MET A 123 -5.26 12.80 5.55
C MET A 123 -4.75 13.87 6.51
N ALA A 124 -5.15 13.84 7.77
CA ALA A 124 -4.62 14.75 8.79
C ALA A 124 -3.10 14.55 8.98
N ALA A 125 -2.63 13.31 9.03
CA ALA A 125 -1.21 12.98 9.13
C ALA A 125 -0.42 13.40 7.88
N VAL A 126 -0.99 13.23 6.69
CA VAL A 126 -0.37 13.72 5.44
C VAL A 126 -0.23 15.23 5.49
N GLU A 127 -1.29 15.97 5.80
CA GLU A 127 -1.22 17.43 5.86
C GLU A 127 -0.24 17.93 6.92
N ALA A 128 -0.20 17.25 8.07
CA ALA A 128 0.70 17.60 9.17
C ALA A 128 2.17 17.19 8.95
N SER A 129 2.50 16.38 7.93
CA SER A 129 3.89 15.88 7.76
C SER A 129 4.46 16.09 6.37
N TYR A 130 3.64 16.50 5.38
CA TYR A 130 4.07 16.54 4.00
C TYR A 130 5.23 17.51 3.77
N ASP A 131 5.14 18.71 4.34
CA ASP A 131 6.09 19.80 4.16
C ASP A 131 7.21 19.78 5.22
N PHE A 132 7.38 18.68 5.97
CA PHE A 132 8.37 18.54 7.05
C PHE A 132 9.79 18.93 6.61
N LEU A 133 10.29 18.33 5.52
CA LEU A 133 11.64 18.63 5.04
C LEU A 133 11.79 20.08 4.56
N GLN A 134 10.74 20.65 3.97
CA GLN A 134 10.74 22.06 3.56
C GLN A 134 10.83 22.99 4.76
N HIS A 135 10.14 22.63 5.86
CA HIS A 135 10.18 23.40 7.10
C HIS A 135 11.56 23.31 7.75
N GLU A 136 12.09 22.10 7.95
CA GLU A 136 13.39 21.84 8.60
C GLU A 136 14.56 22.52 7.87
N TYR A 137 14.57 22.44 6.53
CA TYR A 137 15.67 22.95 5.73
C TYR A 137 15.37 24.32 5.11
N SER A 138 14.24 24.96 5.41
CA SER A 138 13.74 26.26 4.92
C SER A 138 14.63 26.97 3.87
N LEU A 139 15.72 27.65 4.30
CA LEU A 139 16.61 28.43 3.44
C LEU A 139 17.52 27.61 2.52
N LEU A 140 17.84 26.38 2.90
CA LEU A 140 18.67 25.41 2.18
C LEU A 140 17.85 24.48 1.27
N TYR A 141 16.52 24.46 1.40
CA TYR A 141 15.67 23.61 0.60
C TYR A 141 15.58 24.14 -0.84
N PRO A 142 16.05 23.38 -1.86
CA PRO A 142 16.12 23.87 -3.24
C PRO A 142 14.73 24.21 -3.81
N GLU A 143 14.65 25.32 -4.55
CA GLU A 143 13.39 25.76 -5.18
C GLU A 143 12.84 24.75 -6.19
N GLU A 144 13.72 23.98 -6.83
CA GLU A 144 13.31 22.88 -7.71
C GLU A 144 12.58 21.77 -6.94
N GLU A 145 13.06 21.41 -5.76
CA GLU A 145 12.41 20.40 -4.91
C GLU A 145 11.10 20.93 -4.33
N ARG A 146 11.00 22.23 -3.99
CA ARG A 146 9.70 22.82 -3.57
C ARG A 146 8.64 22.68 -4.64
N ARG A 147 8.94 23.11 -5.87
CA ARG A 147 8.00 23.00 -7.01
C ARG A 147 7.60 21.55 -7.28
N ARG A 148 8.56 20.63 -7.15
CA ARG A 148 8.31 19.19 -7.29
C ARG A 148 7.37 18.68 -6.20
N ASP A 149 7.61 19.06 -4.94
CA ASP A 149 6.77 18.67 -3.82
C ASP A 149 5.35 19.22 -3.94
N GLU A 150 5.20 20.48 -4.36
CA GLU A 150 3.89 21.09 -4.65
C GLU A 150 3.14 20.33 -5.75
N ALA A 151 3.82 19.98 -6.84
CA ALA A 151 3.25 19.17 -7.92
C ALA A 151 2.95 17.73 -7.48
N HIS A 152 3.72 17.20 -6.53
CA HIS A 152 3.56 15.84 -6.00
C HIS A 152 2.44 15.74 -4.95
N LYS A 153 2.19 16.79 -4.15
CA LYS A 153 1.23 16.78 -3.03
C LYS A 153 -0.15 16.25 -3.42
N PRO A 154 -0.82 16.74 -4.50
CA PRO A 154 -2.14 16.24 -4.87
C PRO A 154 -2.11 14.76 -5.30
N LEU A 155 -1.04 14.31 -5.95
CA LEU A 155 -0.86 12.91 -6.33
C LEU A 155 -0.65 11.99 -5.13
N TYR A 156 0.12 12.46 -4.16
CA TYR A 156 0.41 11.74 -2.94
C TYR A 156 -0.84 11.60 -2.06
N VAL A 157 -1.62 12.68 -1.92
CA VAL A 157 -2.93 12.67 -1.25
C VAL A 157 -3.85 11.65 -1.91
N ALA A 158 -4.02 11.72 -3.24
CA ALA A 158 -4.84 10.75 -3.97
C ALA A 158 -4.37 9.31 -3.76
N MET A 159 -3.05 9.06 -3.77
CA MET A 159 -2.49 7.73 -3.54
C MET A 159 -2.77 7.22 -2.12
N CYS A 160 -2.58 8.06 -1.10
CA CYS A 160 -2.86 7.70 0.30
C CYS A 160 -4.34 7.37 0.54
N ARG A 161 -5.26 8.15 -0.06
CA ARG A 161 -6.70 7.85 0.02
C ARG A 161 -7.06 6.53 -0.67
N LEU A 162 -6.43 6.22 -1.81
CA LEU A 162 -6.60 4.93 -2.48
C LEU A 162 -6.08 3.76 -1.62
N VAL A 163 -4.95 3.95 -0.93
CA VAL A 163 -4.38 2.97 0.01
C VAL A 163 -5.32 2.73 1.19
N ALA A 164 -5.89 3.78 1.78
CA ALA A 164 -6.90 3.65 2.84
C ALA A 164 -8.15 2.89 2.34
N LEU A 165 -8.60 3.17 1.11
CA LEU A 165 -9.70 2.43 0.50
C LEU A 165 -9.37 0.96 0.25
N LEU A 166 -8.13 0.62 -0.12
CA LEU A 166 -7.70 -0.78 -0.26
C LEU A 166 -7.76 -1.53 1.08
N GLY A 167 -7.28 -0.91 2.16
CA GLY A 167 -7.43 -1.44 3.52
C GLY A 167 -8.89 -1.71 3.82
N LYS A 168 -9.74 -0.66 3.72
CA LYS A 168 -11.19 -0.76 3.95
C LYS A 168 -11.87 -1.85 3.13
N LEU A 169 -11.56 -1.97 1.84
CA LEU A 169 -12.13 -3.01 0.97
C LEU A 169 -11.67 -4.43 1.35
N SER A 170 -10.45 -4.57 1.87
CA SER A 170 -9.92 -5.88 2.26
C SER A 170 -10.53 -6.39 3.57
N ARG A 171 -10.87 -5.48 4.50
CA ARG A 171 -11.62 -5.82 5.72
C ARG A 171 -13.12 -5.94 5.52
N ASN A 172 -13.71 -5.12 4.64
CA ASN A 172 -15.15 -5.17 4.39
C ASN A 172 -15.50 -6.36 3.49
N GLY A 173 -16.07 -7.42 4.07
CA GLY A 173 -16.59 -8.59 3.37
C GLY A 173 -17.85 -8.33 2.52
N GLY A 174 -18.02 -7.15 1.94
CA GLY A 174 -19.15 -6.79 1.09
C GLY A 174 -20.35 -6.15 1.82
N ASP A 175 -20.14 -5.49 2.96
CA ASP A 175 -21.20 -4.71 3.62
C ASP A 175 -21.67 -3.57 2.70
N LYS A 176 -22.90 -3.69 2.21
CA LYS A 176 -23.48 -2.73 1.24
C LYS A 176 -23.71 -1.34 1.82
N THR A 177 -23.74 -1.18 3.15
CA THR A 177 -23.90 0.14 3.78
C THR A 177 -22.71 1.06 3.46
N ASP A 178 -21.52 0.50 3.25
CA ASP A 178 -20.31 1.23 2.93
C ASP A 178 -20.08 1.49 1.43
N GLU A 179 -20.81 0.81 0.54
CA GLU A 179 -20.62 0.93 -0.92
C GLU A 179 -20.81 2.38 -1.39
N CYS A 180 -21.86 3.05 -0.92
CA CYS A 180 -22.15 4.44 -1.27
C CYS A 180 -21.00 5.39 -0.92
N HIS A 181 -20.43 5.23 0.28
CA HIS A 181 -19.32 6.05 0.76
C HIS A 181 -18.04 5.78 -0.05
N VAL A 182 -17.67 4.52 -0.26
CA VAL A 182 -16.50 4.15 -1.08
C VAL A 182 -16.65 4.68 -2.51
N MET A 183 -17.83 4.55 -3.11
CA MET A 183 -18.08 5.01 -4.46
C MET A 183 -18.10 6.54 -4.59
N ALA A 184 -18.48 7.27 -3.53
CA ALA A 184 -18.35 8.72 -3.45
C ALA A 184 -16.89 9.15 -3.33
N SER A 185 -16.10 8.54 -2.43
CA SER A 185 -14.66 8.80 -2.29
C SER A 185 -13.90 8.53 -3.58
N LEU A 186 -14.20 7.42 -4.28
CA LEU A 186 -13.59 7.14 -5.56
C LEU A 186 -13.94 8.19 -6.64
N ARG A 187 -15.18 8.69 -6.66
CA ARG A 187 -15.57 9.77 -7.60
C ARG A 187 -14.87 11.09 -7.29
N ASP A 188 -14.60 11.35 -6.02
CA ASP A 188 -13.84 12.52 -5.58
C ASP A 188 -12.36 12.41 -5.97
N ILE A 189 -11.73 11.27 -5.66
CA ILE A 189 -10.34 10.98 -6.07
C ILE A 189 -10.18 11.04 -7.58
N GLN A 190 -11.14 10.51 -8.35
CA GLN A 190 -11.11 10.58 -9.81
C GLN A 190 -11.04 12.02 -10.32
N ARG A 191 -11.91 12.90 -9.80
CA ARG A 191 -11.92 14.32 -10.17
C ARG A 191 -10.60 15.01 -9.82
N ASN A 192 -10.00 14.66 -8.69
CA ASN A 192 -8.70 15.19 -8.27
C ASN A 192 -7.54 14.70 -9.15
N ILE A 193 -7.58 13.47 -9.66
CA ILE A 193 -6.56 12.96 -10.59
C ILE A 193 -6.74 13.60 -11.97
N GLU A 194 -7.99 13.73 -12.45
CA GLU A 194 -8.32 14.31 -13.76
C GLU A 194 -8.02 15.81 -13.85
N SER A 195 -7.99 16.54 -12.72
CA SER A 195 -7.60 17.94 -12.69
C SER A 195 -6.09 18.17 -12.82
N ILE A 196 -5.27 17.12 -12.66
CA ILE A 196 -3.82 17.21 -12.76
C ILE A 196 -3.40 17.11 -14.22
N ASN A 197 -2.73 18.15 -14.72
CA ASN A 197 -2.22 18.18 -16.08
C ASN A 197 -0.99 17.25 -16.22
N GLU A 198 -1.07 16.32 -17.17
CA GLU A 198 -0.01 15.37 -17.50
C GLU A 198 1.30 16.05 -17.91
N ALA A 199 1.23 17.14 -18.68
CA ALA A 199 2.40 17.90 -19.10
C ALA A 199 3.11 18.52 -17.88
N THR A 200 2.33 19.12 -16.97
CA THR A 200 2.84 19.70 -15.72
C THR A 200 3.44 18.62 -14.82
N ALA A 201 2.85 17.42 -14.76
CA ALA A 201 3.42 16.31 -14.01
C ALA A 201 4.78 15.84 -14.59
N ALA A 202 4.93 15.87 -15.92
CA ALA A 202 6.19 15.56 -16.59
C ALA A 202 7.26 16.66 -16.36
N GLU A 203 6.89 17.93 -16.49
CA GLU A 203 7.76 19.08 -16.25
C GLU A 203 8.33 19.08 -14.83
N ASN A 204 7.51 18.72 -13.84
CA ASN A 204 7.91 18.67 -12.43
C ASN A 204 8.49 17.31 -12.00
N LYS A 205 8.82 16.41 -12.92
CA LYS A 205 9.42 15.08 -12.63
C LYS A 205 8.57 14.19 -11.70
N VAL A 206 7.24 14.34 -11.71
CA VAL A 206 6.28 13.54 -10.92
C VAL A 206 5.40 12.64 -11.78
N PHE A 207 5.76 12.49 -13.06
CA PHE A 207 4.98 11.73 -14.04
C PHE A 207 4.86 10.24 -13.69
N SER A 208 5.90 9.63 -13.10
CA SER A 208 5.84 8.25 -12.61
C SER A 208 4.78 8.07 -11.51
N THR A 209 4.71 9.04 -10.57
CA THR A 209 3.68 9.07 -9.53
C THR A 209 2.30 9.26 -10.15
N TYR A 210 2.15 10.19 -11.11
CA TYR A 210 0.88 10.41 -11.83
C TYR A 210 0.34 9.11 -12.46
N LEU A 211 1.19 8.40 -13.20
CA LEU A 211 0.81 7.13 -13.83
C LEU A 211 0.49 6.06 -12.79
N THR A 212 1.28 5.96 -11.73
CA THR A 212 1.04 4.95 -10.67
C THR A 212 -0.27 5.22 -9.94
N THR A 213 -0.53 6.46 -9.53
CA THR A 213 -1.79 6.85 -8.87
C THR A 213 -2.99 6.58 -9.78
N SER A 214 -2.88 6.88 -11.07
CA SER A 214 -3.93 6.61 -12.06
C SER A 214 -4.19 5.11 -12.25
N ALA A 215 -3.13 4.29 -12.31
CA ALA A 215 -3.27 2.83 -12.39
C ALA A 215 -3.91 2.26 -11.11
N LEU A 216 -3.47 2.76 -9.94
CA LEU A 216 -4.02 2.36 -8.66
C LEU A 216 -5.51 2.71 -8.55
N PHE A 217 -5.94 3.89 -9.00
CA PHE A 217 -7.35 4.27 -9.02
C PHE A 217 -8.22 3.23 -9.75
N HIS A 218 -7.79 2.80 -10.94
CA HIS A 218 -8.49 1.77 -11.69
C HIS A 218 -8.47 0.40 -10.99
N ALA A 219 -7.37 0.06 -10.31
CA ALA A 219 -7.27 -1.16 -9.53
C ALA A 219 -8.29 -1.17 -8.37
N VAL A 220 -8.37 -0.08 -7.60
CA VAL A 220 -9.34 0.06 -6.50
C VAL A 220 -10.78 0.04 -7.02
N LYS A 221 -11.05 0.63 -8.19
CA LYS A 221 -12.38 0.55 -8.85
C LYS A 221 -12.79 -0.88 -9.19
N ILE A 222 -11.87 -1.67 -9.73
CA ILE A 222 -12.10 -3.10 -10.01
C ILE A 222 -12.36 -3.84 -8.71
N TYR A 223 -11.51 -3.63 -7.70
CA TYR A 223 -11.63 -4.34 -6.43
C TYR A 223 -12.95 -4.02 -5.71
N ALA A 224 -13.33 -2.74 -5.64
CA ALA A 224 -14.59 -2.31 -5.05
C ALA A 224 -15.80 -2.96 -5.74
N SER A 225 -15.79 -3.08 -7.07
CA SER A 225 -16.85 -3.80 -7.79
C SER A 225 -16.89 -5.28 -7.43
N ARG A 226 -15.74 -5.94 -7.28
CA ARG A 226 -15.71 -7.35 -6.88
C ARG A 226 -16.22 -7.57 -5.46
N VAL A 227 -15.92 -6.66 -4.54
CA VAL A 227 -16.35 -6.72 -3.14
C VAL A 227 -17.86 -6.46 -2.99
N TYR A 228 -18.38 -5.38 -3.57
CA TYR A 228 -19.78 -4.98 -3.36
C TYR A 228 -20.76 -5.58 -4.37
N GLN A 229 -20.27 -5.99 -5.54
CA GLN A 229 -21.07 -6.54 -6.65
C GLN A 229 -20.53 -7.92 -7.08
N PRO A 230 -20.43 -8.91 -6.16
CA PRO A 230 -19.83 -10.21 -6.45
C PRO A 230 -20.63 -11.03 -7.47
N THR A 231 -21.93 -10.74 -7.64
CA THR A 231 -22.82 -11.43 -8.58
C THR A 231 -22.83 -10.85 -9.99
N GLU A 232 -22.13 -9.75 -10.23
CA GLU A 232 -21.96 -9.24 -11.60
C GLU A 232 -21.21 -10.24 -12.48
N SER A 233 -21.35 -10.08 -13.80
CA SER A 233 -20.62 -10.92 -14.76
C SER A 233 -19.11 -10.80 -14.57
N MET A 234 -18.38 -11.84 -14.96
CA MET A 234 -16.93 -11.73 -15.10
C MET A 234 -16.60 -10.60 -16.08
N TYR A 235 -15.53 -9.86 -15.78
CA TYR A 235 -14.98 -8.82 -16.64
C TYR A 235 -15.88 -7.58 -16.86
N THR A 236 -16.88 -7.33 -16.00
CA THR A 236 -17.73 -6.12 -16.13
C THR A 236 -16.90 -4.84 -16.06
N LYS A 237 -15.74 -4.85 -15.39
CA LYS A 237 -14.83 -3.71 -15.30
C LYS A 237 -13.62 -3.80 -16.24
N THR A 238 -13.72 -4.56 -17.35
CA THR A 238 -12.63 -4.71 -18.34
C THR A 238 -12.06 -3.38 -18.85
N ALA A 239 -12.88 -2.33 -18.98
CA ALA A 239 -12.41 -1.02 -19.40
C ALA A 239 -11.38 -0.42 -18.42
N HIS A 240 -11.51 -0.69 -17.11
CA HIS A 240 -10.52 -0.28 -16.12
C HIS A 240 -9.24 -1.12 -16.21
N ALA A 241 -9.34 -2.42 -16.50
CA ALA A 241 -8.18 -3.28 -16.72
C ALA A 241 -7.35 -2.81 -17.93
N GLU A 242 -8.02 -2.49 -19.04
CA GLU A 242 -7.38 -1.96 -20.25
C GLU A 242 -6.70 -0.60 -20.01
N LYS A 243 -7.28 0.25 -19.15
CA LYS A 243 -6.63 1.50 -18.73
C LYS A 243 -5.36 1.24 -17.95
N ILE A 244 -5.35 0.29 -17.02
CA ILE A 244 -4.13 -0.09 -16.28
C ILE A 244 -3.03 -0.57 -17.24
N ILE A 245 -3.39 -1.42 -18.20
CA ILE A 245 -2.45 -1.92 -19.22
C ILE A 245 -1.89 -0.77 -20.06
N THR A 246 -2.76 0.14 -20.50
CA THR A 246 -2.36 1.32 -21.28
C THR A 246 -1.41 2.21 -20.50
N ILE A 247 -1.74 2.50 -19.23
CA ILE A 247 -0.91 3.32 -18.31
C ILE A 247 0.45 2.66 -18.08
N THR A 248 0.47 1.35 -17.85
CA THR A 248 1.71 0.58 -17.69
C THR A 248 2.57 0.64 -18.96
N GLY A 249 1.94 0.53 -20.13
CA GLY A 249 2.64 0.70 -21.41
C GLY A 249 3.15 2.13 -21.63
N GLN A 250 2.45 3.15 -21.14
CA GLN A 250 2.91 4.54 -21.17
C GLN A 250 4.10 4.76 -20.23
N PHE A 251 4.06 4.17 -19.04
CA PHE A 251 5.13 4.23 -18.03
C PHE A 251 6.48 3.84 -18.64
N TYR A 252 6.59 2.65 -19.24
CA TYR A 252 7.83 2.20 -19.85
C TYR A 252 8.24 2.99 -21.10
N ARG A 253 7.28 3.33 -21.96
CA ARG A 253 7.59 4.06 -23.21
C ARG A 253 8.09 5.48 -22.94
N ARG A 254 7.46 6.19 -22.01
CA ARG A 254 7.74 7.62 -21.77
C ARG A 254 8.88 7.83 -20.77
N LEU A 255 9.01 6.97 -19.76
CA LEU A 255 10.12 7.07 -18.79
C LEU A 255 11.39 6.38 -19.28
N LYS A 256 11.34 5.68 -20.43
CA LYS A 256 12.45 4.92 -21.01
C LYS A 256 13.07 3.90 -20.04
N GLN A 257 12.25 3.39 -19.11
CA GLN A 257 12.67 2.37 -18.16
C GLN A 257 12.64 0.99 -18.81
N PRO A 258 13.56 0.08 -18.43
CA PRO A 258 13.48 -1.32 -18.84
C PRO A 258 12.15 -1.93 -18.40
N ARG A 259 11.52 -2.70 -19.28
CA ARG A 259 10.26 -3.40 -18.96
C ARG A 259 10.40 -4.43 -17.84
N THR A 260 11.62 -4.81 -17.49
CA THR A 260 11.95 -5.76 -16.42
C THR A 260 12.06 -5.10 -15.05
N GLU A 261 12.10 -3.77 -14.98
CA GLU A 261 12.16 -3.03 -13.72
C GLU A 261 10.75 -2.68 -13.28
N ALA A 262 10.37 -3.05 -12.05
CA ALA A 262 9.08 -2.65 -11.51
C ALA A 262 9.05 -1.12 -11.29
N PRO A 263 7.88 -0.46 -11.45
CA PRO A 263 7.71 0.93 -11.06
C PRO A 263 8.19 1.15 -9.61
N PRO A 264 8.87 2.28 -9.31
CA PRO A 264 9.52 2.53 -8.02
C PRO A 264 8.52 2.89 -6.91
N THR A 265 7.35 2.27 -6.91
CA THR A 265 6.27 2.55 -5.98
C THR A 265 5.98 1.32 -5.15
N LYS A 266 5.76 1.56 -3.85
CA LYS A 266 5.56 0.48 -2.89
C LYS A 266 4.22 -0.22 -3.04
N ILE A 267 3.31 0.26 -3.90
CA ILE A 267 1.97 -0.30 -4.11
C ILE A 267 1.88 -1.20 -5.36
N TRP A 268 2.91 -1.23 -6.20
CA TRP A 268 3.03 -2.24 -7.25
C TRP A 268 3.31 -3.60 -6.58
N PRO A 269 2.64 -4.73 -6.92
CA PRO A 269 1.99 -5.11 -8.19
C PRO A 269 0.47 -4.89 -8.31
N VAL A 270 -0.21 -4.30 -7.32
CA VAL A 270 -1.69 -4.33 -7.19
C VAL A 270 -2.45 -3.99 -8.49
N PRO A 271 -2.07 -2.95 -9.26
CA PRO A 271 -2.77 -2.67 -10.52
C PRO A 271 -2.73 -3.81 -11.53
N LEU A 272 -1.58 -4.48 -11.70
CA LEU A 272 -1.46 -5.58 -12.66
C LEU A 272 -2.22 -6.82 -12.24
N ILE A 273 -2.33 -7.09 -10.94
CA ILE A 273 -3.18 -8.17 -10.41
C ILE A 273 -4.62 -7.94 -10.85
N MET A 274 -5.15 -6.75 -10.58
CA MET A 274 -6.54 -6.42 -10.94
C MET A 274 -6.75 -6.42 -12.45
N ALA A 275 -5.78 -5.94 -13.22
CA ALA A 275 -5.86 -5.96 -14.69
C ALA A 275 -5.87 -7.39 -15.25
N ALA A 276 -4.98 -8.25 -14.73
CA ALA A 276 -4.89 -9.65 -15.17
C ALA A 276 -6.16 -10.44 -14.80
N ILE A 277 -6.80 -10.12 -13.67
CA ILE A 277 -8.06 -10.74 -13.24
C ILE A 277 -9.25 -10.25 -14.08
N GLU A 278 -9.33 -8.95 -14.38
CA GLU A 278 -10.57 -8.33 -14.88
C GLU A 278 -10.61 -8.07 -16.40
N ALA A 279 -9.49 -8.17 -17.11
CA ALA A 279 -9.50 -8.01 -18.56
C ALA A 279 -10.27 -9.13 -19.26
N LYS A 280 -11.22 -8.78 -20.13
CA LYS A 280 -12.01 -9.78 -20.88
C LYS A 280 -11.18 -10.48 -21.95
N ASP A 281 -10.35 -9.73 -22.66
CA ASP A 281 -9.46 -10.26 -23.69
C ASP A 281 -8.34 -11.09 -23.04
N TRP A 282 -8.17 -12.32 -23.50
CA TRP A 282 -7.14 -13.23 -23.01
C TRP A 282 -5.73 -12.69 -23.29
N ILE A 283 -5.54 -11.94 -24.39
CA ILE A 283 -4.26 -11.32 -24.75
C ILE A 283 -3.85 -10.31 -23.68
N TYR A 284 -4.81 -9.51 -23.20
CA TYR A 284 -4.58 -8.51 -22.16
C TYR A 284 -4.34 -9.13 -20.78
N ARG A 285 -5.05 -10.22 -20.45
CA ARG A 285 -4.81 -10.98 -19.22
C ARG A 285 -3.42 -11.59 -19.20
N ASP A 286 -3.04 -12.30 -20.27
CA ASP A 286 -1.71 -12.90 -20.38
C ASP A 286 -0.64 -11.82 -20.38
N TRP A 287 -0.82 -10.72 -21.12
CA TRP A 287 0.12 -9.60 -21.10
C TRP A 287 0.38 -9.07 -19.69
N ALA A 288 -0.67 -8.83 -18.89
CA ALA A 288 -0.51 -8.34 -17.52
C ALA A 288 0.20 -9.35 -16.63
N LEU A 289 -0.09 -10.64 -16.79
CA LEU A 289 0.57 -11.73 -16.08
C LEU A 289 2.05 -11.85 -16.46
N GLN A 290 2.38 -11.84 -17.75
CA GLN A 290 3.78 -11.86 -18.24
C GLN A 290 4.56 -10.63 -17.78
N GLN A 291 3.90 -9.47 -17.75
CA GLN A 291 4.51 -8.26 -17.24
C GLN A 291 4.84 -8.38 -15.75
N MET A 292 3.97 -8.98 -14.92
CA MET A 292 4.32 -9.28 -13.52
C MET A 292 5.46 -10.31 -13.41
N LYS A 293 5.47 -11.35 -14.26
CA LYS A 293 6.56 -12.35 -14.34
C LYS A 293 7.91 -11.71 -14.61
N SER A 294 7.96 -10.65 -15.42
CA SER A 294 9.21 -9.92 -15.68
C SER A 294 9.80 -9.21 -14.45
N TYR A 295 9.03 -9.04 -13.37
CA TYR A 295 9.50 -8.41 -12.12
C TYR A 295 9.91 -9.39 -11.02
N TYR A 296 10.04 -10.69 -11.31
CA TYR A 296 10.39 -11.68 -10.28
C TYR A 296 11.70 -11.38 -9.54
N SER A 297 12.65 -10.71 -10.20
CA SER A 297 13.90 -10.25 -9.58
C SER A 297 13.68 -9.18 -8.50
N ALA A 298 12.55 -8.46 -8.51
CA ALA A 298 12.25 -7.41 -7.54
C ALA A 298 11.71 -7.95 -6.21
N GLY A 299 11.28 -9.21 -6.14
CA GLY A 299 10.92 -9.87 -4.87
C GLY A 299 9.93 -11.03 -5.02
N LYS A 300 9.87 -11.88 -3.98
CA LYS A 300 9.00 -13.08 -3.94
C LYS A 300 7.51 -12.72 -4.02
N HIS A 301 7.14 -11.52 -3.57
CA HIS A 301 5.77 -11.01 -3.63
C HIS A 301 5.21 -10.91 -5.07
N PHE A 302 6.04 -10.69 -6.09
CA PHE A 302 5.60 -10.78 -7.50
C PHE A 302 5.30 -12.22 -7.93
N VAL A 303 6.06 -13.19 -7.42
CA VAL A 303 5.79 -14.62 -7.65
C VAL A 303 4.45 -15.00 -7.03
N ASN A 304 4.22 -14.56 -5.78
CA ASN A 304 2.94 -14.74 -5.09
C ASN A 304 1.77 -14.08 -5.85
N ALA A 305 1.96 -12.87 -6.36
CA ALA A 305 0.96 -12.16 -7.16
C ALA A 305 0.56 -12.95 -8.42
N CYS A 306 1.53 -13.52 -9.15
CA CYS A 306 1.24 -14.37 -10.31
C CYS A 306 0.49 -15.64 -9.90
N ALA A 307 0.95 -16.35 -8.86
CA ALA A 307 0.30 -17.56 -8.37
C ALA A 307 -1.15 -17.29 -7.91
N PHE A 308 -1.39 -16.14 -7.29
CA PHE A 308 -2.72 -15.70 -6.90
C PHE A 308 -3.63 -15.48 -8.12
N VAL A 309 -3.16 -14.75 -9.12
CA VAL A 309 -3.93 -14.54 -10.37
C VAL A 309 -4.24 -15.86 -11.07
N GLU A 310 -3.27 -16.78 -11.15
CA GLU A 310 -3.46 -18.09 -11.76
C GLU A 310 -4.53 -18.92 -11.00
N LYS A 311 -4.54 -18.87 -9.67
CA LYS A 311 -5.62 -19.49 -8.86
C LYS A 311 -6.98 -18.84 -9.08
N VAL A 312 -7.03 -17.50 -9.20
CA VAL A 312 -8.27 -16.77 -9.53
C VAL A 312 -8.80 -17.20 -10.88
N HIS A 313 -7.97 -17.23 -11.92
CA HIS A 313 -8.40 -17.68 -13.25
C HIS A 313 -8.93 -19.11 -13.22
N ALA A 314 -8.23 -20.04 -12.56
CA ALA A 314 -8.69 -21.43 -12.45
C ALA A 314 -10.07 -21.54 -11.76
N ALA A 315 -10.30 -20.78 -10.68
CA ALA A 315 -11.56 -20.78 -9.96
C ALA A 315 -12.70 -20.15 -10.79
N GLU A 316 -12.44 -19.05 -11.48
CA GLU A 316 -13.43 -18.36 -12.32
C GLU A 316 -13.78 -19.15 -13.58
N GLU A 317 -12.80 -19.82 -14.20
CA GLU A 317 -13.03 -20.71 -15.35
C GLU A 317 -13.85 -21.94 -14.97
N ALA A 318 -13.57 -22.53 -13.79
CA ALA A 318 -14.32 -23.69 -13.32
C ALA A 318 -15.77 -23.38 -12.96
N THR A 319 -16.05 -22.18 -12.44
CA THR A 319 -17.38 -21.80 -11.93
C THR A 319 -18.18 -20.92 -12.91
N GLY A 320 -17.52 -20.28 -13.87
CA GLY A 320 -18.10 -19.29 -14.76
C GLY A 320 -18.57 -18.02 -14.06
N ARG A 321 -18.09 -17.76 -12.83
CA ARG A 321 -18.52 -16.64 -11.98
C ARG A 321 -17.30 -15.97 -11.36
N ARG A 322 -17.48 -14.72 -10.90
CA ARG A 322 -16.45 -14.03 -10.13
C ARG A 322 -16.11 -14.83 -8.87
N SER A 323 -14.83 -15.03 -8.65
CA SER A 323 -14.32 -15.71 -7.46
C SER A 323 -14.25 -14.75 -6.26
N ASN A 324 -14.35 -15.31 -5.06
CA ASN A 324 -14.07 -14.57 -3.84
C ASN A 324 -12.55 -14.49 -3.66
N LEU A 325 -11.99 -13.31 -3.94
CA LEU A 325 -10.55 -13.05 -3.84
C LEU A 325 -10.00 -13.30 -2.43
N HIS A 326 -10.82 -13.08 -1.40
CA HIS A 326 -10.43 -13.32 -0.03
C HIS A 326 -10.27 -14.81 0.27
N GLN A 327 -11.25 -15.63 -0.13
CA GLN A 327 -11.15 -17.09 0.03
C GLN A 327 -9.90 -17.64 -0.66
N ILE A 328 -9.59 -17.16 -1.87
CA ILE A 328 -8.40 -17.62 -2.61
C ILE A 328 -7.12 -17.23 -1.87
N ALA A 329 -7.06 -16.04 -1.28
CA ALA A 329 -5.91 -15.60 -0.48
C ALA A 329 -5.74 -16.47 0.77
N GLU A 330 -6.83 -16.81 1.47
CA GLU A 330 -6.80 -17.73 2.61
C GLU A 330 -6.31 -19.13 2.20
N ASP A 331 -6.77 -19.65 1.06
CA ASP A 331 -6.36 -20.94 0.50
C ASP A 331 -4.88 -20.96 0.04
N MET A 332 -4.21 -19.81 -0.03
CA MET A 332 -2.77 -19.72 -0.27
C MET A 332 -1.93 -19.78 1.01
N GLY A 333 -2.56 -19.65 2.19
CA GLY A 333 -1.93 -19.82 3.49
C GLY A 333 -0.94 -18.72 3.89
N ASP A 334 -0.19 -18.97 4.96
CA ASP A 334 0.62 -17.98 5.68
C ASP A 334 1.85 -17.44 4.91
N ASP A 335 2.17 -18.01 3.75
CA ASP A 335 3.25 -17.51 2.87
C ASP A 335 2.76 -16.47 1.85
N PHE A 336 1.47 -16.18 1.84
CA PHE A 336 0.85 -15.26 0.90
C PHE A 336 0.90 -13.82 1.40
N VAL A 337 1.68 -13.00 0.71
CA VAL A 337 1.63 -11.54 0.80
C VAL A 337 2.01 -10.94 -0.55
N ILE A 338 1.34 -9.84 -0.91
CA ILE A 338 1.47 -9.15 -2.20
C ILE A 338 2.32 -7.92 -2.11
#